data_AF-A0A2M6ZMH9-F1
#
_entry.id   AF-A0A2M6ZMH9-F1
#
_cell.length_a   1.000
_cell.length_b   1.000
_cell.length_c   1.000
_cell.angle_alpha   90.00
_cell.angle_beta   90.00
_cell.angle_gamma   90.00
#
_symmetry.space_group_name_H-M   'P 1'
#
loop_
_entity.id
_entity.type
_entity.pdbx_description
1 polymer ?
#
loop_
_entity_poly.entity_id
_entity_poly.type
_entity_poly.pdbx_seq_one_letter_code
_entity_poly.pdbx_strand_id
1 'polypeptide(L)'
;MEFTESELQRWLWLRAVEWANWPSFLSQPLAPILFIFFWWPYVLAGILVLDILWASIRYSYVNPQLAKAGAILVALFKWPAAIGGAIYLFIQGNYISGVLALLWPFLAGLVCIPAKIGVIELAFAKNVGYVDIDAEL
;
A
#
# COMPACT_ATOMS: atom_id res chain seq x y z
N MET A 1 0.45 -22.99 -8.32
CA MET A 1 -0.74 -22.43 -8.99
C MET A 1 -0.28 -22.08 -10.38
N GLU A 2 -0.72 -22.81 -11.39
CA GLU A 2 -0.50 -22.41 -12.79
C GLU A 2 -1.42 -21.21 -13.04
N PHE A 3 -0.82 -20.03 -13.21
CA PHE A 3 -1.54 -18.86 -13.69
C PHE A 3 -1.62 -18.94 -15.21
N THR A 4 -2.75 -18.57 -15.79
CA THR A 4 -2.77 -18.18 -17.20
C THR A 4 -1.93 -16.91 -17.40
N GLU A 5 -1.39 -16.69 -18.59
CA GLU A 5 -0.54 -15.51 -18.86
C GLU A 5 -1.24 -14.19 -18.51
N SER A 6 -2.54 -14.08 -18.79
CA SER A 6 -3.34 -12.89 -18.48
C SER A 6 -3.54 -12.68 -16.97
N GLU A 7 -3.70 -13.76 -16.19
CA GLU A 7 -3.79 -13.67 -14.73
C GLU A 7 -2.44 -13.29 -14.12
N LEU A 8 -1.34 -13.82 -14.65
CA LEU A 8 0.00 -13.47 -14.19
C LEU A 8 0.30 -12.00 -14.48
N GLN A 9 0.01 -11.51 -15.69
CA GLN A 9 0.20 -10.11 -16.05
C GLN A 9 -0.64 -9.19 -15.15
N ARG A 10 -1.91 -9.53 -14.93
CA ARG A 10 -2.78 -8.78 -14.00
C ARG A 10 -2.22 -8.78 -12.59
N TRP A 11 -1.69 -9.92 -12.12
CA TRP A 11 -1.08 -10.02 -10.80
C TRP A 11 0.17 -9.14 -10.68
N LEU A 12 1.06 -9.18 -11.68
CA LEU A 12 2.28 -8.36 -11.73
C LEU A 12 1.93 -6.87 -11.73
N TRP A 13 0.97 -6.46 -12.55
CA TRP A 13 0.50 -5.07 -12.61
C TRP A 13 -0.08 -4.60 -11.28
N LEU A 14 -0.97 -5.39 -10.65
CA LEU A 14 -1.54 -5.04 -9.35
C LEU A 14 -0.47 -4.91 -8.26
N ARG A 15 0.50 -5.82 -8.23
CA ARG A 15 1.62 -5.74 -7.29
C ARG A 15 2.52 -4.55 -7.59
N ALA A 16 2.73 -4.18 -8.85
CA ALA A 16 3.48 -3.00 -9.22
C ALA A 16 2.79 -1.70 -8.77
N VAL A 17 1.46 -1.60 -8.95
CA VAL A 17 0.65 -0.45 -8.48
C VAL A 17 0.74 -0.29 -6.96
N GLU A 18 0.62 -1.38 -6.22
CA GLU A 18 0.70 -1.36 -4.76
C GLU A 18 2.12 -1.05 -4.28
N TRP A 19 3.13 -1.66 -4.90
CA TRP A 19 4.53 -1.43 -4.57
C TRP A 19 4.98 -0.01 -4.87
N ALA A 20 4.44 0.61 -5.92
CA ALA A 20 4.74 2.00 -6.28
C ALA A 20 4.49 2.98 -5.12
N ASN A 21 3.49 2.69 -4.28
CA ASN A 21 3.05 3.49 -3.14
C ASN A 21 2.96 2.63 -1.87
N TRP A 22 3.98 1.78 -1.66
CA TRP A 22 3.93 0.74 -0.63
C TRP A 22 3.63 1.25 0.79
N PRO A 23 4.23 2.35 1.28
CA PRO A 23 3.90 2.89 2.60
C PRO A 23 2.44 3.34 2.70
N SER A 24 1.96 4.13 1.75
CA SER A 24 0.55 4.52 1.71
C SER A 24 -0.40 3.33 1.56
N PHE A 25 -0.04 2.32 0.77
CA PHE A 25 -0.84 1.09 0.65
C PHE A 25 -0.94 0.35 1.99
N LEU A 26 0.18 0.11 2.68
CA LEU A 26 0.23 -0.54 3.98
C LEU A 26 -0.40 0.31 5.10
N SER A 27 -0.51 1.62 4.91
CA SER A 27 -1.17 2.49 5.87
C SER A 27 -2.67 2.21 6.00
N GLN A 28 -3.31 1.57 5.02
CA GLN A 28 -4.75 1.30 5.04
C GLN A 28 -5.24 0.63 6.34
N PRO A 29 -4.65 -0.48 6.81
CA PRO A 29 -4.96 -1.06 8.12
C PRO A 29 -4.23 -0.41 9.29
N LEU A 30 -3.10 0.28 9.07
CA LEU A 30 -2.26 0.80 10.16
C LEU A 30 -2.71 2.19 10.64
N ALA A 31 -3.05 3.10 9.73
CA ALA A 31 -3.40 4.48 10.09
C ALA A 31 -4.64 4.58 11.00
N PRO A 32 -5.73 3.81 10.80
CA PRO A 32 -6.85 3.79 11.74
C PRO A 32 -6.45 3.47 13.17
N ILE A 33 -5.47 2.56 13.34
CA ILE A 33 -4.92 2.20 14.65
C ILE A 33 -4.03 3.33 15.17
N LEU A 34 -3.18 3.91 14.32
CA LEU A 34 -2.30 5.03 14.72
C LEU A 34 -3.09 6.26 15.15
N PHE A 35 -4.25 6.53 14.55
CA PHE A 35 -5.12 7.64 14.94
C PHE A 35 -5.67 7.52 16.38
N ILE A 36 -5.65 6.33 16.97
CA ILE A 36 -6.01 6.10 18.38
C ILE A 36 -4.94 6.68 19.31
N PHE A 37 -3.67 6.57 18.92
CA PHE A 37 -2.53 6.91 19.78
C PHE A 37 -1.94 8.28 19.49
N PHE A 38 -2.09 8.77 18.25
CA PHE A 38 -1.43 9.97 17.77
C PHE A 38 -2.42 10.96 17.18
N TRP A 39 -2.10 12.25 17.29
CA TRP A 39 -2.84 13.29 16.61
C TRP A 39 -2.73 13.10 15.09
N TRP A 40 -3.87 13.16 14.39
CA TRP A 40 -3.97 12.81 12.98
C TRP A 40 -2.94 13.50 12.07
N PRO A 41 -2.53 14.78 12.26
CA PRO A 41 -1.55 15.40 11.39
C PRO A 41 -0.19 14.70 11.44
N TYR A 42 0.21 14.18 12.61
CA TYR A 42 1.49 13.46 12.75
C TYR A 42 1.47 12.13 12.01
N VAL A 43 0.32 11.44 12.03
CA VAL A 43 0.15 10.18 11.28
C VAL A 43 0.24 10.45 9.77
N LEU A 44 -0.46 11.47 9.27
CA LEU A 44 -0.42 11.83 7.84
C LEU A 44 0.96 12.30 7.40
N ALA A 45 1.62 13.15 8.19
CA ALA A 45 2.97 13.61 7.91
C ALA A 45 3.97 12.45 7.90
N GLY A 46 3.83 11.49 8.83
CA GLY A 46 4.66 10.28 8.86
C GLY A 46 4.51 9.44 7.60
N ILE A 47 3.28 9.22 7.13
CA ILE A 47 3.00 8.47 5.89
C ILE A 47 3.62 9.19 4.69
N LEU A 48 3.44 10.50 4.59
CA LEU A 48 4.03 11.31 3.51
C LEU A 48 5.57 11.22 3.48
N VAL A 49 6.22 11.31 4.65
CA VAL A 49 7.68 11.17 4.76
C VAL A 49 8.11 9.77 4.32
N LEU A 50 7.39 8.72 4.73
CA LEU A 50 7.69 7.36 4.31
C LEU A 50 7.53 7.17 2.79
N ASP A 51 6.50 7.75 2.17
CA ASP A 51 6.33 7.70 0.71
C ASP A 51 7.46 8.42 -0.03
N ILE A 52 7.92 9.58 0.48
CA ILE A 52 9.07 10.29 -0.10
C ILE A 52 10.33 9.44 -0.04
N LEU A 53 10.61 8.83 1.12
CA LEU A 53 11.76 7.93 1.27
C LEU A 53 11.63 6.70 0.35
N TRP A 54 10.42 6.16 0.26
CA TRP A 54 10.12 5.01 -0.59
C TRP A 54 10.29 5.31 -2.08
N ALA A 55 10.02 6.54 -2.53
CA ALA A 55 10.22 6.93 -3.91
C ALA A 55 11.67 6.70 -4.41
N SER A 56 12.65 6.74 -3.51
CA SER A 56 14.06 6.47 -3.82
C SER A 56 14.39 4.97 -3.85
N ILE A 57 13.65 4.15 -3.11
CA ILE A 57 13.94 2.72 -2.89
C ILE A 57 13.13 1.82 -3.83
N ARG A 58 11.92 2.24 -4.19
CA ARG A 58 10.91 1.42 -4.91
C ARG A 58 11.36 0.84 -6.25
N TYR A 59 12.37 1.43 -6.89
CA TYR A 59 12.94 0.96 -8.15
C TYR A 59 14.17 0.06 -7.96
N SER A 60 14.94 0.30 -6.89
CA SER A 60 16.18 -0.43 -6.61
C SER A 60 15.92 -1.78 -5.94
N TYR A 61 14.78 -1.89 -5.25
CA TYR A 61 14.40 -3.11 -4.54
C TYR A 61 12.96 -3.48 -4.85
N VAL A 62 12.77 -4.69 -5.37
CA VAL A 62 11.47 -5.26 -5.72
C VAL A 62 11.41 -6.69 -5.18
N ASN A 63 10.41 -6.98 -4.36
CA ASN A 63 10.25 -8.29 -3.72
C ASN A 63 8.81 -8.81 -3.89
N PRO A 64 8.58 -9.78 -4.80
CA PRO A 64 7.25 -10.35 -5.07
C PRO A 64 6.56 -10.93 -3.82
N GLN A 65 7.34 -11.58 -2.95
CA GLN A 65 6.83 -12.20 -1.73
C GLN A 65 6.33 -11.14 -0.73
N LEU A 66 7.08 -10.04 -0.57
CA LEU A 66 6.67 -8.95 0.30
C LEU A 66 5.44 -8.22 -0.25
N ALA A 67 5.40 -7.98 -1.57
CA ALA A 67 4.25 -7.38 -2.24
C ALA A 67 2.99 -8.25 -2.05
N LYS A 68 3.11 -9.58 -2.16
CA LYS A 68 2.03 -10.52 -1.85
C LYS A 68 1.60 -10.46 -0.38
N ALA A 69 2.55 -10.47 0.55
CA ALA A 69 2.27 -10.47 1.98
C ALA A 69 1.52 -9.20 2.42
N GLY A 70 1.99 -8.02 2.00
CA GLY A 70 1.31 -6.78 2.33
C GLY A 70 -0.07 -6.66 1.69
N ALA A 71 -0.27 -7.21 0.48
CA ALA A 71 -1.60 -7.26 -0.11
C ALA A 71 -2.59 -8.12 0.69
N ILE A 72 -2.15 -9.28 1.20
CA ILE A 72 -2.97 -10.11 2.09
C ILE A 72 -3.29 -9.35 3.38
N LEU A 73 -2.29 -8.69 3.96
CA LEU A 73 -2.46 -7.89 5.17
C LEU A 73 -3.49 -6.77 4.98
N VAL A 74 -3.37 -6.00 3.89
CA VAL A 74 -4.32 -4.92 3.58
C VAL A 74 -5.71 -5.47 3.28
N ALA A 75 -5.81 -6.56 2.51
CA ALA A 75 -7.09 -7.17 2.17
C ALA A 75 -7.87 -7.66 3.41
N LEU A 76 -7.16 -8.25 4.39
CA LEU A 76 -7.77 -8.80 5.60
C LEU A 76 -8.06 -7.72 6.65
N PHE A 77 -7.11 -6.82 6.89
CA PHE A 77 -7.16 -5.95 8.07
C PHE A 77 -7.68 -4.53 7.81
N LYS A 78 -7.74 -4.05 6.56
CA LYS A 78 -8.11 -2.64 6.31
C LYS A 78 -9.50 -2.29 6.85
N TRP A 79 -10.49 -3.17 6.65
CA TRP A 79 -11.85 -2.92 7.08
C TRP A 79 -12.06 -3.11 8.58
N PRO A 80 -11.59 -4.21 9.20
CA PRO A 80 -11.63 -4.35 10.66
C PRO A 80 -10.94 -3.19 11.39
N ALA A 81 -9.77 -2.76 10.92
CA ALA A 81 -9.03 -1.64 11.51
C ALA A 81 -9.76 -0.30 11.31
N ALA A 82 -10.26 -0.02 10.11
CA ALA A 82 -10.99 1.21 9.81
C ALA A 82 -12.28 1.31 10.64
N ILE A 83 -13.11 0.27 10.63
CA ILE A 83 -14.40 0.25 11.35
C ILE A 83 -14.16 0.24 12.86
N GLY A 84 -13.30 -0.65 13.35
CA GLY A 84 -13.00 -0.77 14.78
C GLY A 84 -12.34 0.50 15.35
N GLY A 85 -11.37 1.07 14.62
CA GLY A 85 -10.72 2.33 14.97
C GLY A 85 -11.70 3.50 14.99
N ALA A 86 -12.58 3.60 13.99
CA ALA A 86 -13.60 4.64 13.94
C ALA A 86 -14.60 4.55 15.11
N ILE A 87 -15.11 3.35 15.41
CA ILE A 87 -16.00 3.13 16.55
C ILE A 87 -15.32 3.58 17.86
N TYR A 88 -14.09 3.15 18.08
CA TYR A 88 -13.34 3.54 19.29
C TYR A 88 -13.16 5.06 19.37
N LEU A 89 -12.73 5.70 18.29
CA LEU A 89 -12.49 7.14 18.22
C LEU A 89 -13.76 7.96 18.43
N PHE A 90 -14.90 7.49 17.91
CA PHE A 90 -16.20 8.12 18.15
C PHE A 90 -16.65 8.00 19.61
N ILE A 91 -16.40 6.86 20.27
CA ILE A 91 -16.68 6.70 21.70
C ILE A 91 -15.82 7.66 22.54
N GLN A 92 -14.57 7.90 22.14
CA GLN A 92 -13.67 8.87 22.80
C GLN A 92 -13.98 10.33 22.45
N GLY A 93 -15.01 10.61 21.62
CA GLY A 93 -15.36 11.96 21.18
C GLY A 93 -14.41 12.59 20.16
N ASN A 94 -13.42 11.85 19.65
CA ASN A 94 -12.52 12.33 18.60
C ASN A 94 -13.10 12.06 17.21
N TYR A 95 -14.10 12.85 16.85
CA TYR A 95 -14.86 12.68 15.61
C TYR A 95 -14.00 12.85 14.35
N ILE A 96 -13.03 13.77 14.35
CA ILE A 96 -12.18 14.02 13.17
C ILE A 96 -11.34 12.79 12.87
N SER A 97 -10.60 12.28 13.87
CA SER A 97 -9.81 11.07 13.70
C SER A 97 -10.69 9.85 13.35
N GLY A 98 -11.90 9.76 13.92
CA GLY A 98 -12.84 8.68 13.62
C GLY A 98 -13.32 8.67 12.16
N VAL A 99 -13.65 9.84 11.61
CA VAL A 99 -14.00 10.01 10.19
C VAL A 99 -12.80 9.67 9.30
N LEU A 100 -11.61 10.18 9.65
CA LEU A 100 -10.38 9.87 8.92
C LEU A 100 -10.08 8.36 8.93
N ALA A 101 -10.22 7.68 10.08
CA ALA A 101 -10.02 6.24 10.21
C ALA A 101 -10.98 5.44 9.30
N LEU A 102 -12.26 5.82 9.25
CA LEU A 102 -13.26 5.14 8.46
C LEU A 102 -13.04 5.33 6.94
N LEU A 103 -12.66 6.53 6.54
CA LEU A 103 -12.44 6.89 5.13
C LEU A 103 -11.03 6.53 4.64
N TRP A 104 -10.11 6.21 5.55
CA TRP A 104 -8.70 5.97 5.22
C TRP A 104 -8.48 4.95 4.09
N PRO A 105 -9.19 3.79 4.03
CA PRO A 105 -9.04 2.84 2.93
C PRO A 105 -9.29 3.44 1.53
N PHE A 106 -10.06 4.52 1.44
CA PHE A 106 -10.29 5.26 0.18
C PHE A 106 -9.26 6.38 -0.02
N LEU A 107 -8.88 7.07 1.07
CA LEU A 107 -7.97 8.21 1.04
C LEU A 107 -6.51 7.82 0.82
N ALA A 108 -6.09 6.65 1.31
CA ALA A 108 -4.71 6.18 1.21
C ALA A 108 -4.20 6.11 -0.24
N GLY A 109 -5.08 5.88 -1.23
CA GLY A 109 -4.70 5.90 -2.64
C GLY A 109 -4.49 7.30 -3.23
N LEU A 110 -5.01 8.35 -2.58
CA LEU A 110 -4.87 9.74 -3.02
C LEU A 110 -3.56 10.37 -2.56
N VAL A 111 -3.03 9.90 -1.43
CA VAL A 111 -1.71 10.30 -0.91
C VAL A 111 -0.65 9.44 -1.60
N CYS A 112 -0.42 9.69 -2.89
CA CYS A 112 0.57 8.92 -3.64
C CYS A 112 1.57 9.84 -4.36
N ILE A 113 2.82 9.39 -4.41
CA ILE A 113 3.86 10.01 -5.24
C ILE A 113 3.83 9.31 -6.60
N PRO A 114 3.57 10.03 -7.71
CA PRO A 114 3.48 9.44 -9.04
C PRO A 114 4.66 8.53 -9.35
N ALA A 115 4.38 7.37 -9.95
CA ALA A 115 5.37 6.33 -10.22
C ALA A 115 5.27 5.81 -11.65
N LYS A 116 6.42 5.44 -12.21
CA LYS A 116 6.49 4.64 -13.43
C LYS A 116 6.17 3.17 -13.11
N ILE A 117 4.89 2.80 -13.21
CA ILE A 117 4.39 1.45 -12.86
C ILE A 117 5.04 0.37 -13.74
N GLY A 118 5.20 0.63 -15.05
CA GLY A 118 5.78 -0.34 -15.99
C GLY A 118 7.21 -0.77 -15.62
N VAL A 119 8.03 0.14 -15.09
CA VAL A 119 9.41 -0.19 -14.64
C VAL A 119 9.38 -1.17 -13.46
N ILE A 120 8.43 -0.97 -12.54
CA ILE A 120 8.26 -1.84 -11.37
C ILE A 120 7.66 -3.18 -11.79
N GLU A 121 6.69 -3.18 -12.71
CA GLU A 121 6.09 -4.38 -13.28
C GLU A 121 7.13 -5.26 -13.97
N LEU A 122 7.99 -4.67 -14.81
CA LEU A 122 9.10 -5.37 -15.45
C LEU A 122 10.08 -5.95 -14.42
N ALA A 123 10.41 -5.21 -13.37
CA ALA A 123 11.26 -5.70 -12.29
C ALA A 123 10.61 -6.87 -11.52
N PHE A 124 9.29 -6.87 -11.32
CA PHE A 124 8.57 -8.03 -10.77
C PHE A 124 8.58 -9.21 -11.74
N ALA A 125 8.37 -8.97 -13.04
CA ALA A 125 8.38 -10.01 -14.07
C ALA A 125 9.73 -10.73 -14.15
N LYS A 126 10.84 -9.98 -14.09
CA LYS A 126 12.21 -10.52 -14.02
C LYS A 126 12.42 -11.38 -12.78
N ASN A 127 11.98 -10.91 -11.61
CA ASN A 127 12.13 -11.66 -10.35
C ASN A 127 11.33 -12.97 -10.30
N VAL A 128 10.21 -13.03 -11.02
CA VAL A 128 9.35 -14.23 -11.10
C VAL A 128 9.78 -15.16 -12.25
N GLY A 129 10.73 -14.74 -13.10
CA GLY A 129 11.22 -15.50 -14.24
C GLY A 129 10.27 -15.52 -15.45
N TYR A 130 9.34 -14.56 -15.52
CA TYR A 130 8.39 -14.44 -16.62
C TYR A 130 9.03 -13.82 -17.87
N VAL A 131 10.02 -12.94 -17.67
CA VAL A 131 10.74 -12.24 -18.73
C VAL A 131 12.24 -12.37 -18.48
N ASP A 132 13.03 -12.34 -19.55
CA ASP A 132 14.49 -12.36 -19.48
C ASP A 132 15.04 -11.20 -18.61
N ILE A 133 16.16 -11.46 -17.93
CA ILE A 133 16.82 -10.51 -17.04
C ILE A 133 17.29 -9.27 -17.82
N ASP A 134 17.61 -9.45 -19.10
CA ASP A 134 18.11 -8.40 -20.00
C ASP A 134 17.00 -7.61 -20.71
N ALA A 135 15.72 -7.92 -20.47
CA ALA A 135 14.62 -7.20 -21.12
C ALA A 135 14.56 -5.73 -20.67
N GLU A 136 14.40 -4.82 -21.62
CA GLU A 136 14.23 -3.38 -21.37
C GLU A 136 12.79 -2.95 -21.70
N LEU A 137 12.41 -1.78 -21.19
CA LEU A 137 11.06 -1.23 -21.29
C LEU A 137 10.88 -0.34 -22.52
#